data_AF-A0A0K2RN03-F1
#
_entry.id   AF-A0A0K2RN03-F1
#
_cell.length_a   1.000
_cell.length_b   1.000
_cell.length_c   1.000
_cell.angle_alpha   90.00
_cell.angle_beta   90.00
_cell.angle_gamma   90.00
#
_symmetry.space_group_name_H-M   'P 1'
#
loop_
_entity.id
_entity.type
_entity.pdbx_description
1 polymer ?
#
loop_
_entity_poly.entity_id
_entity_poly.type
_entity_poly.pdbx_seq_one_letter_code
_entity_poly.pdbx_strand_id
1 'polypeptide(L)'
;MVTDKGVAYSGDPELFNPQLNLNSYYGDLGLNKGAPQNVFELDVAKLTPLNGRGMAEKAIALAPGGTYTLPNGKGSITFDGVKKYVGVDIHHNPGQATALVFALLAVAGLILSLYLNRRRVWVRTGTHDDGRTMVEYGLLARGEDHRLAGEAAAIRELLQREWLLHTDQSTDTVSSSTSKDQ
;
A
#
# COMPACT_ATOMS: atom_id res chain seq x y z
N MET A 1 17.46 26.65 -28.33
CA MET A 1 18.39 27.81 -28.40
C MET A 1 19.61 27.40 -29.21
N VAL A 2 20.42 28.36 -29.68
CA VAL A 2 21.64 28.08 -30.48
C VAL A 2 22.82 28.81 -29.83
N THR A 3 23.95 28.12 -29.67
CA THR A 3 25.19 28.73 -29.14
C THR A 3 25.87 29.63 -30.18
N ASP A 4 26.81 30.47 -29.76
CA ASP A 4 27.63 31.31 -30.66
C ASP A 4 28.39 30.52 -31.73
N LYS A 5 28.56 29.22 -31.51
CA LYS A 5 29.19 28.26 -32.45
C LYS A 5 28.18 27.55 -33.37
N GLY A 6 26.91 27.98 -33.36
CA GLY A 6 25.84 27.41 -34.20
C GLY A 6 25.31 26.06 -33.73
N VAL A 7 25.55 25.66 -32.48
CA VAL A 7 25.10 24.36 -31.94
C VAL A 7 23.75 24.53 -31.23
N ALA A 8 22.75 23.76 -31.65
CA ALA A 8 21.43 23.74 -31.01
C ALA A 8 21.47 23.03 -29.65
N TYR A 9 20.76 23.58 -28.66
CA TYR A 9 20.56 22.97 -27.34
C TYR A 9 19.17 23.28 -26.79
N SER A 10 18.70 22.41 -25.89
CA SER A 10 17.45 22.64 -25.15
C SER A 10 17.74 23.29 -23.80
N GLY A 11 17.06 24.40 -23.51
CA GLY A 11 17.11 25.07 -22.20
C GLY A 11 15.83 24.87 -21.37
N ASP A 12 14.77 24.38 -21.99
CA ASP A 12 13.46 24.16 -21.39
C ASP A 12 12.86 22.86 -21.96
N PRO A 13 12.19 22.02 -21.16
CA PRO A 13 11.49 20.83 -21.65
C PRO A 13 10.35 21.14 -22.63
N GLU A 14 9.84 22.36 -22.68
CA GLU A 14 8.77 22.77 -23.58
C GLU A 14 9.26 22.99 -25.03
N LEU A 15 8.37 22.69 -25.98
CA LEU A 15 8.65 22.69 -27.43
C LEU A 15 8.53 24.11 -28.04
N PHE A 16 9.20 25.11 -27.47
CA PHE A 16 9.14 26.50 -27.98
C PHE A 16 9.77 26.67 -29.37
N ASN A 17 10.90 25.99 -29.62
CA ASN A 17 11.58 25.99 -30.92
C ASN A 17 12.24 24.61 -31.15
N PRO A 18 11.44 23.57 -31.42
CA PRO A 18 11.97 22.23 -31.63
C PRO A 18 12.78 22.17 -32.92
N GLN A 19 13.95 21.53 -32.86
CA GLN A 19 14.79 21.28 -34.02
C GLN A 19 15.20 19.82 -34.05
N LEU A 20 15.04 19.20 -35.22
CA LEU A 20 15.52 17.86 -35.50
C LEU A 20 16.92 17.94 -36.11
N ASN A 21 17.93 17.52 -35.34
CA ASN A 21 19.32 17.46 -35.79
C ASN A 21 19.72 16.01 -36.04
N LEU A 22 20.14 15.67 -37.26
CA LEU A 22 20.49 14.29 -37.61
C LEU A 22 21.62 14.19 -38.64
N ASN A 23 22.29 13.04 -38.60
CA ASN A 23 23.17 12.56 -39.66
C ASN A 23 22.49 11.37 -40.34
N SER A 24 22.71 11.24 -41.63
CA SER A 24 22.12 10.21 -42.47
C SER A 24 23.21 9.33 -43.06
N TYR A 25 22.87 8.05 -43.23
CA TYR A 25 23.75 7.01 -43.73
C TYR A 25 23.01 6.20 -44.78
N TYR A 26 23.77 5.62 -45.72
CA TYR A 26 23.25 4.79 -46.79
C TYR A 26 23.98 3.44 -46.85
N GLY A 27 23.23 2.34 -46.96
CA GLY A 27 23.78 1.00 -47.10
C GLY A 27 22.78 -0.09 -46.72
N ASP A 28 23.25 -1.34 -46.69
CA ASP A 28 22.47 -2.50 -46.23
C ASP A 28 22.45 -2.55 -44.70
N LEU A 29 21.25 -2.44 -44.12
CA LEU A 29 21.01 -2.54 -42.68
C LEU A 29 20.98 -3.99 -42.18
N GLY A 30 21.08 -4.99 -43.07
CA GLY A 30 21.09 -6.40 -42.69
C GLY A 30 19.75 -6.96 -42.22
N LEU A 31 18.65 -6.17 -42.33
CA LEU A 31 17.31 -6.54 -41.86
C LEU A 31 16.77 -7.84 -42.50
N ASN A 32 17.23 -8.17 -43.70
CA ASN A 32 16.80 -9.36 -44.44
C ASN A 32 17.56 -10.66 -44.05
N LYS A 33 18.50 -10.60 -43.11
CA LYS A 33 19.39 -11.72 -42.77
C LYS A 33 18.85 -12.61 -41.63
N GLY A 34 17.65 -12.32 -41.12
CA GLY A 34 16.99 -13.11 -40.07
C GLY A 34 17.55 -12.92 -38.65
N ALA A 35 18.61 -12.12 -38.50
CA ALA A 35 19.14 -11.74 -37.19
C ALA A 35 18.36 -10.55 -36.61
N PRO A 36 17.83 -10.64 -35.38
CA PRO A 36 17.19 -9.51 -34.71
C PRO A 36 18.12 -8.29 -34.66
N GLN A 37 17.62 -7.12 -35.05
CA GLN A 37 18.35 -5.84 -34.96
C GLN A 37 17.74 -4.96 -33.87
N ASN A 38 18.60 -4.21 -33.17
CA ASN A 38 18.16 -3.21 -32.21
C ASN A 38 17.54 -2.02 -32.97
N VAL A 39 16.39 -1.52 -32.52
CA VAL A 39 15.73 -0.35 -33.11
C VAL A 39 16.28 0.95 -32.52
N PHE A 40 16.92 0.89 -31.35
CA PHE A 40 17.47 2.03 -30.63
C PHE A 40 18.95 2.27 -30.90
N GLU A 41 19.63 1.31 -31.54
CA GLU A 41 21.06 1.38 -31.84
C GLU A 41 21.31 0.88 -33.26
N LEU A 42 22.14 1.62 -34.01
CA LEU A 42 22.46 1.32 -35.40
C LEU A 42 23.98 1.14 -35.56
N ASP A 43 24.41 -0.03 -36.03
CA ASP A 43 25.80 -0.26 -36.45
C ASP A 43 26.05 0.42 -37.81
N VAL A 44 26.85 1.48 -37.78
CA VAL A 44 27.19 2.29 -38.95
C VAL A 44 28.51 1.87 -39.62
N ALA A 45 29.22 0.84 -39.12
CA ALA A 45 30.58 0.50 -39.59
C ALA A 45 30.66 0.15 -41.08
N LYS A 46 29.59 -0.43 -41.64
CA LYS A 46 29.48 -0.78 -43.07
C LYS A 46 28.62 0.18 -43.88
N LEU A 47 28.14 1.25 -43.26
CA LEU A 47 27.27 2.23 -43.90
C LEU A 47 28.10 3.41 -44.41
N THR A 48 27.67 3.98 -45.54
CA THR A 48 28.29 5.18 -46.10
C THR A 48 27.63 6.42 -45.50
N PRO A 49 28.37 7.30 -44.82
CA PRO A 49 27.81 8.55 -44.31
C PRO A 49 27.48 9.49 -45.48
N LEU A 50 26.30 10.11 -45.45
CA LEU A 50 25.87 11.07 -46.47
C LEU A 50 26.11 12.53 -46.04
N ASN A 51 26.09 12.80 -44.75
CA ASN A 51 26.28 14.13 -44.19
C ASN A 51 26.81 14.03 -42.76
N GLY A 52 27.49 15.08 -42.29
CA GLY A 52 28.02 15.10 -40.93
C GLY A 52 29.04 16.19 -40.67
N ARG A 53 29.58 16.20 -39.45
CA ARG A 53 30.55 17.20 -39.03
C ARG A 53 31.89 16.96 -39.75
N GLY A 54 32.33 17.93 -40.54
CA GLY A 54 33.60 17.85 -41.29
C GLY A 54 33.49 17.24 -42.69
N MET A 55 32.28 16.91 -43.16
CA MET A 55 32.03 16.55 -44.56
C MET A 55 31.57 17.76 -45.38
N ALA A 56 31.62 17.64 -46.70
CA ALA A 56 31.11 18.66 -47.63
C ALA A 56 29.63 18.98 -47.34
N GLU A 57 28.84 17.93 -47.09
CA GLU A 57 27.46 18.02 -46.65
C GLU A 57 27.40 18.10 -45.12
N LYS A 58 26.87 19.21 -44.61
CA LYS A 58 26.78 19.47 -43.18
C LYS A 58 25.70 18.63 -42.51
N ALA A 59 25.75 18.52 -41.18
CA ALA A 59 24.68 17.91 -40.39
C ALA A 59 23.32 18.57 -40.72
N ILE A 60 22.26 17.77 -40.80
CA ILE A 60 20.92 18.25 -41.16
C ILE A 60 20.27 18.81 -39.91
N ALA A 61 19.74 20.03 -40.01
CA ALA A 61 18.95 20.68 -38.98
C ALA A 61 17.60 21.10 -39.58
N LEU A 62 16.51 20.52 -39.09
CA LEU A 62 15.16 20.77 -39.58
C LEU A 62 14.26 21.35 -38.49
N ALA A 63 13.52 22.39 -38.84
CA ALA A 63 12.36 22.85 -38.07
C ALA A 63 11.11 22.04 -38.46
N PRO A 64 10.04 22.01 -37.63
CA PRO A 64 8.79 21.35 -37.98
C PRO A 64 8.24 21.85 -39.33
N GLY A 65 7.73 20.93 -40.15
CA GLY A 65 7.34 21.15 -41.53
C GLY A 65 8.49 21.23 -42.54
N GLY A 66 9.74 21.23 -42.08
CA GLY A 66 10.91 21.31 -42.95
C GLY A 66 11.23 19.99 -43.65
N THR A 67 11.65 20.08 -44.91
CA THR A 67 12.13 18.94 -45.71
C THR A 67 13.56 19.18 -46.16
N TYR A 68 14.40 18.14 -46.07
CA TYR A 68 15.75 18.10 -46.60
C TYR A 68 15.86 17.02 -47.67
N THR A 69 16.34 17.37 -48.86
CA THR A 69 16.64 16.39 -49.91
C THR A 69 18.05 15.85 -49.71
N LEU A 70 18.18 14.53 -49.60
CA LEU A 70 19.46 13.88 -49.40
C LEU A 70 20.32 13.97 -50.67
N PRO A 71 21.65 14.12 -50.51
CA PRO A 71 22.57 14.15 -51.64
C PRO A 71 22.53 12.84 -52.43
N ASN A 72 22.98 12.88 -53.69
CA ASN A 72 23.08 11.72 -54.57
C ASN A 72 21.74 11.00 -54.83
N GLY A 73 20.62 11.73 -54.78
CA GLY A 73 19.28 11.22 -55.09
C GLY A 73 18.78 10.17 -54.10
N LYS A 74 19.27 10.17 -52.86
CA LYS A 74 18.93 9.16 -51.84
C LYS A 74 17.60 9.41 -51.11
N GLY A 75 16.73 10.23 -51.69
CA GLY A 75 15.41 10.56 -51.16
C GLY A 75 15.38 11.89 -50.41
N SER A 76 14.39 12.06 -49.53
CA SER A 76 14.24 13.26 -48.71
C SER A 76 13.75 12.88 -47.30
N ILE A 77 14.03 13.76 -46.34
CA ILE A 77 13.62 13.62 -44.94
C ILE A 77 12.77 14.83 -44.61
N THR A 78 11.55 14.60 -44.14
CA THR A 78 10.64 15.65 -43.66
C THR A 78 10.45 15.51 -42.16
N PHE A 79 10.53 16.62 -41.43
CA PHE A 79 10.18 16.67 -40.03
C PHE A 79 8.76 17.21 -39.87
N ASP A 80 7.76 16.34 -39.81
CA ASP A 80 6.36 16.76 -39.74
C ASP A 80 6.02 17.57 -38.47
N GLY A 81 6.71 17.26 -37.36
CA GLY A 81 6.56 17.94 -36.08
C GLY A 81 6.62 16.99 -34.89
N VAL A 82 6.27 17.49 -33.70
CA VAL A 82 6.29 16.73 -32.46
C VAL A 82 4.87 16.51 -31.94
N LYS A 83 4.48 15.26 -31.76
CA LYS A 83 3.21 14.90 -31.11
C LYS A 83 3.46 14.56 -29.64
N LYS A 84 2.78 15.26 -28.74
CA LYS A 84 2.78 14.91 -27.31
C LYS A 84 1.97 13.62 -27.14
N TYR A 85 2.55 12.64 -26.48
CA TYR A 85 1.85 11.42 -26.05
C TYR A 85 1.93 11.32 -24.53
N VAL A 86 0.95 10.67 -23.93
CA VAL A 86 0.96 10.32 -22.51
C VAL A 86 0.63 8.84 -22.39
N GLY A 87 1.44 8.12 -21.63
CA GLY A 87 1.11 6.77 -21.19
C GLY A 87 0.26 6.87 -19.92
N VAL A 88 -0.96 6.34 -19.94
CA VAL A 88 -1.82 6.25 -18.75
C VAL A 88 -1.84 4.80 -18.33
N ASP A 89 -1.35 4.52 -17.11
CA ASP A 89 -1.47 3.21 -16.48
C ASP A 89 -2.59 3.25 -15.44
N ILE A 90 -3.51 2.27 -15.51
CA ILE A 90 -4.67 2.17 -14.63
C ILE A 90 -4.59 0.85 -13.88
N HIS A 91 -4.19 0.91 -12.61
CA HIS A 91 -4.15 -0.25 -11.74
C HIS A 91 -5.49 -0.44 -11.02
N HIS A 92 -6.10 -1.61 -11.18
CA HIS A 92 -7.29 -2.02 -10.43
C HIS A 92 -6.98 -3.26 -9.59
N ASN A 93 -7.05 -3.13 -8.26
CA ASN A 93 -6.85 -4.24 -7.33
C ASN A 93 -8.16 -4.58 -6.60
N PRO A 94 -8.95 -5.56 -7.09
CA PRO A 94 -10.24 -5.92 -6.50
C PRO A 94 -10.09 -6.57 -5.12
N GLY A 95 -8.91 -7.10 -4.78
CA GLY A 95 -8.64 -7.75 -3.49
C GLY A 95 -8.32 -6.78 -2.36
N GLN A 96 -8.05 -5.50 -2.66
CA GLN A 96 -7.66 -4.53 -1.62
C GLN A 96 -8.79 -4.30 -0.60
N ALA A 97 -10.03 -4.18 -1.07
CA ALA A 97 -11.18 -3.96 -0.20
C ALA A 97 -11.47 -5.18 0.68
N THR A 98 -11.39 -6.39 0.13
CA THR A 98 -11.62 -7.62 0.91
C THR A 98 -10.52 -7.83 1.95
N ALA A 99 -9.25 -7.59 1.58
CA ALA A 99 -8.13 -7.66 2.52
C ALA A 99 -8.32 -6.70 3.70
N LEU A 100 -8.77 -5.46 3.45
CA LEU A 100 -9.08 -4.49 4.51
C LEU A 100 -10.17 -5.00 5.45
N VAL A 101 -11.26 -5.55 4.92
CA VAL A 101 -12.36 -6.10 5.72
C VAL A 101 -11.85 -7.23 6.61
N PHE A 102 -11.08 -8.18 6.08
CA PHE A 102 -10.53 -9.28 6.88
C PHE A 102 -9.53 -8.81 7.93
N ALA A 103 -8.69 -7.80 7.62
CA ALA A 103 -7.79 -7.20 8.60
C ALA A 103 -8.57 -6.56 9.76
N LEU A 104 -9.63 -5.80 9.47
CA LEU A 104 -10.48 -5.21 10.49
C LEU A 104 -11.21 -6.27 11.33
N LEU A 105 -11.75 -7.32 10.70
CA LEU A 105 -12.39 -8.42 11.41
C LEU A 105 -11.41 -9.18 12.32
N ALA A 106 -10.17 -9.40 11.88
CA ALA A 106 -9.15 -10.05 12.69
C ALA A 106 -8.80 -9.21 13.92
N VAL A 107 -8.62 -7.89 13.77
CA VAL A 107 -8.38 -6.98 14.90
C VAL A 107 -9.57 -6.93 15.84
N ALA A 108 -10.79 -6.83 15.31
CA ALA A 108 -12.01 -6.84 16.13
C ALA A 108 -12.18 -8.16 16.90
N GLY A 109 -11.92 -9.30 16.25
CA GLY A 109 -11.95 -10.62 16.88
C GLY A 109 -10.89 -10.77 17.98
N LEU A 110 -9.68 -10.23 17.75
CA LEU A 110 -8.63 -10.20 18.77
C LEU A 110 -9.07 -9.36 19.97
N ILE A 111 -9.56 -8.12 19.75
CA ILE A 111 -10.09 -7.27 20.82
C ILE A 111 -11.16 -8.03 21.60
N LEU A 112 -12.14 -8.59 20.90
CA LEU A 112 -13.23 -9.33 21.54
C LEU A 112 -12.71 -10.53 22.35
N SER A 113 -11.69 -11.26 21.86
CA SER A 113 -11.08 -12.37 22.59
C SER A 113 -10.38 -11.95 23.88
N LEU A 114 -9.83 -10.73 23.92
CA LEU A 114 -9.15 -10.19 25.09
C LEU A 114 -10.14 -9.63 26.12
N TYR A 115 -11.27 -9.08 25.66
CA TYR A 115 -12.28 -8.48 26.54
C TYR A 115 -13.34 -9.47 27.04
N LEU A 116 -13.60 -10.57 26.32
CA LEU A 116 -14.53 -11.62 26.76
C LEU A 116 -13.83 -12.59 27.72
N ASN A 117 -13.82 -12.25 29.01
CA ASN A 117 -13.35 -13.18 30.03
C ASN A 117 -14.37 -14.28 30.29
N ARG A 118 -13.95 -15.54 30.14
CA ARG A 118 -14.74 -16.70 30.58
C ARG A 118 -14.69 -16.81 32.10
N ARG A 119 -15.80 -16.47 32.77
CA ARG A 119 -15.95 -16.61 34.21
C ARG A 119 -16.83 -17.79 34.56
N ARG A 120 -16.56 -18.42 35.70
CA ARG A 120 -17.41 -19.48 36.24
C ARG A 120 -17.94 -19.03 37.58
N VAL A 121 -19.24 -19.23 37.76
CA VAL A 121 -19.96 -18.94 38.99
C VAL A 121 -20.54 -20.26 39.49
N TRP A 122 -20.34 -20.56 40.77
CA TRP A 122 -20.99 -21.66 41.46
C TRP A 122 -21.92 -21.08 42.50
N VAL A 123 -23.12 -21.63 42.58
CA VAL A 123 -24.12 -21.28 43.59
C VAL A 123 -24.52 -22.57 44.28
N ARG A 124 -24.49 -22.54 45.62
CA ARG A 124 -24.93 -23.63 46.48
C ARG A 124 -26.03 -23.11 47.38
N THR A 125 -27.14 -23.83 47.43
CA THR A 125 -28.24 -23.51 48.34
C THR A 125 -28.33 -24.58 49.42
N GLY A 126 -28.56 -24.17 50.67
CA GLY A 126 -28.75 -25.05 51.81
C GLY A 126 -29.73 -24.47 52.81
N THR A 127 -30.00 -25.20 53.89
CA THR A 127 -30.78 -24.70 55.02
C THR A 127 -29.81 -24.28 56.11
N HIS A 128 -29.93 -23.04 56.59
CA HIS A 128 -29.17 -22.54 57.73
C HIS A 128 -29.74 -23.11 59.03
N ASP A 129 -28.93 -23.14 60.10
CA ASP A 129 -29.32 -23.74 61.39
C ASP A 129 -30.55 -23.08 62.03
N ASP A 130 -30.87 -21.85 61.61
CA ASP A 130 -32.07 -21.08 62.01
C ASP A 130 -33.31 -21.35 61.13
N GLY A 131 -33.22 -22.27 60.16
CA GLY A 131 -34.30 -22.66 59.26
C GLY A 131 -34.45 -21.81 58.00
N ARG A 132 -33.59 -20.80 57.77
CA ARG A 132 -33.61 -19.99 56.54
C ARG A 132 -32.94 -20.69 55.36
N THR A 133 -33.30 -20.33 54.14
CA THR A 133 -32.55 -20.74 52.95
C THR A 133 -31.24 -19.95 52.87
N MET A 134 -30.12 -20.64 53.03
CA MET A 134 -28.78 -20.11 52.81
C MET A 134 -28.41 -20.24 51.34
N VAL A 135 -27.94 -19.15 50.73
CA VAL A 135 -27.40 -19.15 49.36
C VAL A 135 -25.95 -18.71 49.44
N GLU A 136 -25.04 -19.64 49.19
CA GLU A 136 -23.62 -19.36 49.04
C GLU A 136 -23.29 -19.29 47.55
N TYR A 137 -22.48 -18.31 47.16
CA TYR A 137 -21.99 -18.21 45.80
C TYR A 137 -20.48 -17.94 45.79
N GLY A 138 -19.80 -18.48 44.78
CA GLY A 138 -18.38 -18.29 44.56
C GLY A 138 -18.12 -17.99 43.09
N LEU A 139 -17.20 -17.06 42.82
CA LEU A 139 -16.76 -16.72 41.48
C LEU A 139 -15.29 -17.13 41.32
N LEU A 140 -14.95 -17.66 40.14
CA LEU A 140 -13.56 -17.91 39.75
C LEU A 140 -13.33 -17.37 38.34
N ALA A 141 -12.35 -16.48 38.25
CA ALA A 141 -11.73 -16.10 36.98
C ALA A 141 -10.49 -16.97 36.72
N ARG A 142 -10.13 -17.13 35.44
CA ARG A 142 -8.86 -17.75 35.07
C ARG A 142 -7.75 -16.71 35.23
N GLY A 143 -7.03 -16.75 36.36
CA GLY A 143 -5.99 -15.78 36.70
C GLY A 143 -6.51 -14.59 37.50
N GLU A 144 -5.70 -13.54 37.64
CA GLU A 144 -6.13 -12.30 38.31
C GLU A 144 -6.98 -11.44 37.39
N ASP A 145 -8.25 -11.23 37.76
CA ASP A 145 -9.21 -10.40 37.03
C ASP A 145 -9.75 -9.30 37.94
N HIS A 146 -9.28 -8.06 37.76
CA HIS A 146 -9.66 -6.91 38.59
C HIS A 146 -11.17 -6.59 38.52
N ARG A 147 -11.85 -7.06 37.47
CA ARG A 147 -13.29 -6.84 37.28
C ARG A 147 -14.14 -7.87 38.04
N LEU A 148 -13.53 -8.93 38.61
CA LEU A 148 -14.22 -9.99 39.35
C LEU A 148 -14.95 -9.45 40.59
N ALA A 149 -14.35 -8.49 41.29
CA ALA A 149 -14.95 -7.87 42.47
C ALA A 149 -16.24 -7.10 42.14
N GLY A 150 -16.23 -6.35 41.03
CA GLY A 150 -17.42 -5.64 40.55
C GLY A 150 -18.54 -6.60 40.13
N GLU A 151 -18.18 -7.73 39.52
CA GLU A 151 -19.17 -8.75 39.14
C GLU A 151 -19.74 -9.48 40.36
N ALA A 152 -18.93 -9.77 41.37
CA ALA A 152 -19.40 -10.31 42.64
C ALA A 152 -20.42 -9.36 43.30
N ALA A 153 -20.15 -8.05 43.30
CA ALA A 153 -21.08 -7.05 43.81
C ALA A 153 -22.38 -7.01 43.00
N ALA A 154 -22.31 -7.07 41.68
CA ALA A 154 -23.49 -7.10 40.81
C ALA A 154 -24.35 -8.36 41.03
N ILE A 155 -23.73 -9.54 41.14
CA ILE A 155 -24.44 -10.79 41.44
C ILE A 155 -25.10 -10.71 42.81
N ARG A 156 -24.40 -10.17 43.81
CA ARG A 156 -24.97 -9.96 45.15
C ARG A 156 -26.21 -9.06 45.09
N GLU A 157 -26.14 -7.94 44.39
CA GLU A 157 -27.27 -7.02 44.24
C GLU A 157 -28.46 -7.70 43.55
N LEU A 158 -28.21 -8.47 42.48
CA LEU A 158 -29.25 -9.23 41.80
C LEU A 158 -29.90 -10.27 42.72
N LEU A 159 -29.11 -11.03 43.47
CA LEU A 159 -29.62 -12.03 44.42
C LEU A 159 -30.41 -11.39 45.56
N GLN A 160 -29.94 -10.27 46.10
CA GLN A 160 -30.64 -9.52 47.15
C GLN A 160 -31.97 -8.96 46.67
N ARG A 161 -32.00 -8.43 45.43
CA ARG A 161 -33.22 -7.91 44.82
C ARG A 161 -34.26 -8.99 44.58
N GLU A 162 -33.84 -10.13 44.05
CA GLU A 162 -34.73 -11.25 43.74
C GLU A 162 -35.35 -11.85 45.01
N TRP A 163 -34.57 -11.98 46.09
CA TRP A 163 -35.05 -12.51 47.38
C TRP A 163 -35.55 -11.44 48.36
N LEU A 164 -35.71 -10.19 47.91
CA LEU A 164 -36.24 -9.06 48.69
C LEU A 164 -35.57 -8.86 50.06
N LEU A 165 -34.29 -9.22 50.19
CA LEU A 165 -33.54 -9.09 51.43
C LEU A 165 -33.33 -7.61 51.74
N HIS A 166 -33.90 -7.12 52.85
CA HIS A 166 -33.68 -5.76 53.32
C HIS A 166 -32.25 -5.65 53.87
N THR A 167 -31.50 -4.65 53.42
CA THR A 167 -30.13 -4.40 53.89
C THR A 167 -30.18 -3.85 55.31
N ASP A 168 -30.21 -4.73 56.31
CA ASP A 168 -29.70 -4.36 57.63
C ASP A 168 -28.17 -4.42 57.56
N GLN A 169 -27.54 -3.27 57.70
CA GLN A 169 -26.10 -3.10 57.74
C GLN A 169 -25.54 -3.76 59.01
N SER A 170 -25.03 -4.99 58.89
CA SER A 170 -24.03 -5.53 59.81
C SER A 170 -22.73 -5.74 59.03
N THR A 171 -21.82 -4.79 59.20
CA THR A 171 -20.45 -4.82 58.70
C THR A 171 -19.68 -5.94 59.39
N ASP A 172 -19.66 -7.14 58.81
CA ASP A 172 -18.67 -8.15 59.17
C ASP A 172 -17.60 -8.24 58.10
N THR A 173 -16.43 -7.77 58.52
CA THR A 173 -15.11 -7.81 57.89
C THR A 173 -14.87 -9.14 57.15
N VAL A 174 -14.62 -9.04 55.83
CA VAL A 174 -14.10 -10.13 55.02
C VAL A 174 -12.68 -10.45 55.49
N SER A 175 -12.56 -11.42 56.39
CA SER A 175 -11.26 -11.94 56.84
C SER A 175 -10.66 -12.82 55.74
N SER A 176 -9.71 -12.26 54.99
CA SER A 176 -8.80 -13.04 54.13
C SER A 176 -7.70 -13.66 54.99
N SER A 177 -7.89 -14.90 55.46
CA SER A 177 -6.81 -15.66 56.10
C SER A 177 -5.93 -16.31 55.02
N THR A 178 -4.83 -15.65 54.65
CA THR A 178 -3.71 -16.29 53.96
C THR A 178 -2.85 -16.98 55.02
N SER A 179 -3.01 -18.31 55.17
CA SER A 179 -2.03 -19.10 55.91
C SER A 179 -0.80 -19.32 55.03
N LYS A 180 0.35 -18.86 55.50
CA LYS A 180 1.66 -18.99 54.86
C LYS A 180 2.47 -19.93 55.73
N ASP A 181 2.38 -21.23 55.46
CA ASP A 181 3.29 -22.20 56.06
C ASP A 181 4.61 -22.23 55.28
N GLN A 182 5.70 -22.28 56.07
CA GLN A 182 7.09 -22.37 55.66
C GLN A 182 7.42 -23.68 54.96
#